data_AF-A0A7S6SEF3-F1
#
_entry.id   AF-A0A7S6SEF3-F1
#
_cell.length_a   1.000
_cell.length_b   1.000
_cell.length_c   1.000
_cell.angle_alpha   90.00
_cell.angle_beta   90.00
_cell.angle_gamma   90.00
#
_symmetry.space_group_name_H-M   'P 1'
#
loop_
_entity.id
_entity.type
_entity.pdbx_description
1 polymer ?
#
loop_
_entity_poly.entity_id
_entity_poly.type
_entity_poly.pdbx_seq_one_letter_code
_entity_poly.pdbx_strand_id
1 'polypeptide(L)'
;MHLLTEEQVRVIGALIEKEKTTPEYYPLSVNSLTNACNQKSSREPVVNYTEEQVQKVLLELLDIPFVCKVTSADQRVPKYKQLFTTALGLTTAESAIMGVLMLRGAQTPGEIRSRSGRLYEFSSLEEVESVIHQLISRVEPLAVKLPRQPGRDARYAHLLSGMPEIKETPPAEKEDSQPDLIRQIEQLRHELDELKEQFAEFRKQFES
;
A
#
# COMPACT_ATOMS: atom_id res chain seq x y z
N MET A 1 23.06 -2.71 -3.99
CA MET A 1 22.13 -1.60 -4.32
C MET A 1 22.36 -0.35 -3.47
N HIS A 2 22.20 0.86 -4.03
CA HIS A 2 22.10 2.10 -3.25
C HIS A 2 20.71 2.19 -2.61
N LEU A 3 20.61 2.59 -1.34
CA LEU A 3 19.32 2.76 -0.67
C LEU A 3 18.60 3.99 -1.22
N LEU A 4 17.31 3.84 -1.49
CA LEU A 4 16.45 4.92 -1.96
C LEU A 4 15.73 5.59 -0.79
N THR A 5 15.43 6.87 -0.93
CA THR A 5 14.53 7.56 0.01
C THR A 5 13.07 7.21 -0.29
N GLU A 6 12.19 7.40 0.69
CA GLU A 6 10.74 7.19 0.50
C GLU A 6 10.15 8.07 -0.62
N GLU A 7 10.70 9.28 -0.81
CA GLU A 7 10.30 10.17 -1.90
C GLU A 7 10.72 9.61 -3.27
N GLN A 8 11.95 9.09 -3.38
CA GLN A 8 12.46 8.44 -4.58
C GLN A 8 11.64 7.19 -4.93
N VAL A 9 11.35 6.35 -3.94
CA VAL A 9 10.49 5.16 -4.09
C VAL A 9 9.10 5.58 -4.57
N ARG A 10 8.49 6.62 -3.98
CA ARG A 10 7.18 7.13 -4.41
C ARG A 10 7.19 7.58 -5.87
N VAL A 11 8.22 8.34 -6.28
CA VAL A 11 8.36 8.84 -7.64
C VAL A 11 8.50 7.69 -8.65
N ILE A 12 9.37 6.72 -8.38
CA ILE A 12 9.54 5.56 -9.26
C ILE A 12 8.26 4.72 -9.32
N GLY A 13 7.63 4.46 -8.18
CA GLY A 13 6.38 3.70 -8.10
C GLY A 13 5.26 4.36 -8.91
N ALA A 14 5.14 5.68 -8.84
CA ALA A 14 4.16 6.43 -9.62
C ALA A 14 4.44 6.35 -11.13
N LEU A 15 5.71 6.39 -11.57
CA LEU A 15 6.07 6.19 -12.97
C LEU A 15 5.75 4.77 -13.46
N ILE A 16 6.05 3.73 -12.67
CA ILE A 16 5.72 2.34 -12.98
C ILE A 16 4.20 2.16 -13.14
N GLU A 17 3.42 2.70 -12.21
CA GLU A 17 1.96 2.64 -12.27
C GLU A 17 1.41 3.31 -13.53
N LYS A 18 1.87 4.54 -13.83
CA LYS A 18 1.32 5.33 -14.95
C LYS A 18 1.77 4.86 -16.32
N GLU A 19 2.94 4.22 -16.44
CA GLU A 19 3.35 3.56 -17.68
C GLU A 19 2.37 2.46 -18.10
N LYS A 20 1.84 1.71 -17.14
CA LYS A 20 0.90 0.60 -17.40
C LYS A 20 -0.55 1.04 -17.45
N THR A 21 -0.96 1.92 -16.53
CA THR A 21 -2.38 2.26 -16.36
C THR A 21 -2.85 3.41 -17.22
N THR A 22 -1.94 4.26 -17.69
CA THR A 22 -2.22 5.46 -18.48
C THR A 22 -1.12 5.71 -19.53
N PRO A 23 -0.86 4.74 -20.43
CA PRO A 23 0.24 4.84 -21.41
C PRO A 23 0.12 6.05 -22.34
N GLU A 24 -1.10 6.53 -22.62
CA GLU A 24 -1.40 7.69 -23.44
C GLU A 24 -0.86 9.01 -22.87
N TYR A 25 -0.68 9.08 -21.55
CA TYR A 25 -0.13 10.25 -20.86
C TYR A 25 1.36 10.09 -20.51
N TYR A 26 1.94 8.91 -20.74
CA TYR A 26 3.33 8.59 -20.44
C TYR A 26 4.26 8.89 -21.64
N PRO A 27 5.50 9.40 -21.45
CA PRO A 27 6.15 9.76 -20.17
C PRO A 27 5.56 11.01 -19.51
N LEU A 28 5.75 11.14 -18.19
CA LEU A 28 5.09 12.17 -17.39
C LEU A 28 5.90 13.46 -17.29
N SER A 29 5.22 14.61 -17.30
CA SER A 29 5.81 15.89 -16.86
C SER A 29 5.93 15.92 -15.32
N VAL A 30 6.66 16.91 -14.79
CA VAL A 30 6.78 17.12 -13.33
C VAL A 30 5.41 17.29 -12.69
N ASN A 31 4.56 18.18 -13.22
CA ASN A 31 3.20 18.40 -12.71
C ASN A 31 2.37 17.10 -12.71
N SER A 32 2.36 16.35 -13.82
CA SER A 32 1.63 15.07 -13.87
C SER A 32 2.17 14.05 -12.87
N LEU A 33 3.48 14.01 -12.66
CA LEU A 33 4.12 13.13 -11.69
C LEU A 33 3.84 13.54 -10.24
N THR A 34 3.85 14.84 -9.92
CA THR A 34 3.46 15.36 -8.61
C THR A 34 2.03 14.96 -8.27
N ASN A 35 1.10 15.13 -9.21
CA ASN A 35 -0.29 14.68 -9.05
C ASN A 35 -0.39 13.16 -8.86
N ALA A 36 0.44 12.37 -9.54
CA ALA A 36 0.50 10.93 -9.36
C ALA A 36 1.07 10.52 -7.99
N CYS A 37 2.05 11.26 -7.45
CA CYS A 37 2.63 11.00 -6.13
C CYS A 37 1.63 11.28 -5.00
N ASN A 38 0.82 12.34 -5.16
CA ASN A 38 -0.11 12.87 -4.16
C ASN A 38 -1.53 12.30 -4.25
N GLN A 39 -1.76 11.23 -5.04
CA GLN A 39 -3.10 10.62 -5.15
C GLN A 39 -3.60 10.16 -3.78
N LYS A 40 -4.89 10.40 -3.49
CA LYS A 40 -5.53 9.95 -2.23
C LYS A 40 -5.82 8.45 -2.24
N SER A 41 -6.01 7.88 -3.42
CA SER A 41 -6.19 6.44 -3.61
C SER A 41 -4.88 5.81 -4.04
N SER A 42 -4.72 4.53 -3.71
CA SER A 42 -3.53 3.76 -4.08
C SER A 42 -2.21 4.29 -3.53
N ARG A 43 -2.24 5.09 -2.46
CA ARG A 43 -1.05 5.60 -1.76
C ARG A 43 -1.19 5.35 -0.26
N GLU A 44 -0.20 4.70 0.33
CA GLU A 44 -0.06 4.56 1.77
C GLU A 44 1.41 4.81 2.12
N PRO A 45 1.76 5.92 2.80
CA PRO A 45 0.89 7.02 3.23
C PRO A 45 0.46 7.94 2.09
N VAL A 46 -0.64 8.66 2.29
CA VAL A 46 -0.99 9.82 1.44
C VAL A 46 -0.01 10.95 1.77
N VAL A 47 0.54 11.58 0.73
CA VAL A 47 1.54 12.64 0.83
C VAL A 47 1.07 13.89 0.09
N ASN A 48 1.79 15.00 0.29
CA ASN A 48 1.51 16.27 -0.38
C ASN A 48 2.82 16.94 -0.81
N TYR A 49 3.50 16.34 -1.79
CA TYR A 49 4.74 16.90 -2.33
C TYR A 49 4.47 18.10 -3.23
N THR A 50 5.37 19.09 -3.20
CA THR A 50 5.38 20.20 -4.16
C THR A 50 6.07 19.78 -5.46
N GLU A 51 5.84 20.52 -6.56
CA GLU A 51 6.57 20.28 -7.81
C GLU A 51 8.07 20.47 -7.65
N GLU A 52 8.51 21.39 -6.78
CA GLU A 52 9.93 21.61 -6.48
C GLU A 52 10.56 20.40 -5.79
N GLN A 53 9.87 19.79 -4.82
CA GLN A 53 10.32 18.56 -4.17
C GLN A 53 10.45 17.43 -5.19
N VAL A 54 9.43 17.21 -6.02
CA VAL A 54 9.45 16.16 -7.06
C VAL A 54 10.55 16.43 -8.09
N GLN A 55 10.75 17.68 -8.51
CA GLN A 55 11.82 18.06 -9.43
C GLN A 55 13.20 17.78 -8.84
N LYS A 56 13.41 18.09 -7.54
CA LYS A 56 14.66 17.78 -6.84
C LYS A 56 14.91 16.27 -6.81
N VAL A 57 13.91 15.49 -6.42
CA VAL A 57 14.00 14.01 -6.39
C VAL A 57 14.30 13.45 -7.77
N LEU A 58 13.68 13.99 -8.83
CA LEU A 58 13.97 13.59 -10.21
C LEU A 58 15.43 13.85 -10.59
N LEU A 59 16.00 15.00 -10.21
CA LEU A 59 17.40 15.31 -10.49
C LEU A 59 18.33 14.30 -9.81
N GLU A 60 18.08 13.95 -8.55
CA GLU A 60 18.83 12.90 -7.85
C GLU A 60 18.66 11.53 -8.52
N LEU A 61 17.45 11.21 -9.00
CA LEU A 61 17.17 9.96 -9.71
C LEU A 61 17.79 9.87 -11.10
N LEU A 62 18.23 10.99 -11.70
CA LEU A 62 18.96 10.98 -12.97
C LEU A 62 20.41 10.55 -12.82
N ASP A 63 20.96 10.61 -11.60
CA ASP A 63 22.33 10.14 -11.30
C ASP A 63 22.40 8.61 -11.16
N ILE A 64 21.24 7.93 -11.14
CA ILE A 64 21.12 6.47 -11.09
C ILE A 64 20.28 5.94 -12.27
N PRO A 65 20.46 4.68 -12.71
CA PRO A 65 19.85 4.19 -13.95
C PRO A 65 18.35 3.84 -13.82
N PHE A 66 17.59 4.53 -12.96
CA PHE A 66 16.19 4.22 -12.66
C PHE A 66 15.19 5.16 -13.32
N VAL A 67 15.60 6.35 -13.73
CA VAL A 67 14.75 7.32 -14.43
C VAL A 67 15.51 7.92 -15.61
N CYS A 68 14.81 8.26 -16.68
CA CYS A 68 15.36 8.94 -17.84
C CYS A 68 14.51 10.15 -18.21
N LYS A 69 15.17 11.27 -18.47
CA LYS A 69 14.56 12.48 -19.03
C LYS A 69 14.40 12.32 -20.54
N VAL A 70 13.17 12.40 -21.01
CA VAL A 70 12.81 12.41 -22.43
C VAL A 70 12.61 13.87 -22.85
N THR A 71 13.44 14.31 -23.79
CA THR A 71 13.33 15.64 -24.40
C THR A 71 13.26 15.45 -25.91
N SER A 72 12.15 15.85 -26.53
CA SER A 72 12.03 15.89 -27.99
C SER A 72 12.19 17.33 -28.46
N ALA A 73 12.75 17.54 -29.66
CA ALA A 73 12.98 18.88 -30.21
C ALA A 73 11.72 19.77 -30.23
N ASP A 74 10.54 19.16 -30.39
CA ASP A 74 9.25 19.85 -30.42
C ASP A 74 8.56 19.96 -29.05
N GLN A 75 9.07 19.27 -28.01
CA GLN A 75 8.48 19.29 -26.67
C GLN A 75 9.20 20.30 -25.76
N ARG A 76 8.54 21.43 -25.51
CA ARG A 76 9.03 22.47 -24.59
C ARG A 76 9.10 22.04 -23.13
N VAL A 77 8.32 21.03 -22.73
CA VAL A 77 8.24 20.55 -21.34
C VAL A 77 8.95 19.21 -21.22
N PRO A 78 9.99 19.10 -20.37
CA PRO A 78 10.62 17.83 -20.04
C PRO A 78 9.63 16.78 -19.53
N LYS A 79 9.80 15.55 -20.01
CA LYS A 79 9.07 14.39 -19.51
C LYS A 79 10.04 13.34 -18.96
N TYR A 80 9.55 12.47 -18.09
CA TYR A 80 10.34 11.48 -17.39
C TYR A 80 9.71 10.09 -17.54
N LYS A 81 10.56 9.10 -17.80
CA LYS A 81 10.20 7.68 -17.88
C LYS A 81 10.98 6.88 -16.84
N GLN A 82 10.36 5.85 -16.27
CA GLN A 82 11.09 4.87 -15.46
C GLN A 82 11.94 3.97 -16.35
N LEU A 83 13.15 3.69 -15.88
CA LEU A 83 14.03 2.63 -16.36
C LEU A 83 14.23 1.53 -15.31
N PHE A 84 13.72 1.73 -14.09
CA PHE A 84 13.85 0.83 -12.94
C PHE A 84 13.58 -0.64 -13.29
N THR A 85 12.47 -0.91 -13.97
CA THR A 85 12.07 -2.27 -14.37
C THR A 85 13.09 -2.92 -15.30
N THR A 86 13.56 -2.20 -16.32
CA THR A 86 14.59 -2.68 -17.26
C THR A 86 15.95 -2.81 -16.57
N ALA A 87 16.33 -1.83 -15.76
CA ALA A 87 17.61 -1.79 -15.06
C ALA A 87 17.78 -2.97 -14.08
N LEU A 88 16.69 -3.40 -13.45
CA LEU A 88 16.67 -4.57 -12.57
C LEU A 88 16.24 -5.88 -13.28
N GLY A 89 15.96 -5.84 -14.58
CA GLY A 89 15.49 -7.01 -15.33
C GLY A 89 14.23 -7.64 -14.77
N LEU A 90 13.25 -6.81 -14.37
CA LEU A 90 11.99 -7.27 -13.80
C LEU A 90 11.01 -7.69 -14.90
N THR A 91 10.33 -8.81 -14.67
CA THR A 91 9.17 -9.21 -15.45
C THR A 91 7.98 -8.28 -15.22
N THR A 92 6.94 -8.38 -16.06
CA THR A 92 5.70 -7.61 -15.87
C THR A 92 5.03 -7.94 -14.53
N ALA A 93 5.06 -9.22 -14.12
CA ALA A 93 4.51 -9.65 -12.84
C ALA A 93 5.31 -9.08 -11.66
N GLU A 94 6.64 -9.19 -11.69
CA GLU A 94 7.52 -8.62 -10.65
C GLU A 94 7.36 -7.10 -10.52
N SER A 95 7.30 -6.38 -11.65
CA SER A 95 7.12 -4.92 -11.65
C SER A 95 5.77 -4.49 -11.10
N ALA A 96 4.71 -5.28 -11.31
CA ALA A 96 3.40 -5.03 -10.70
C ALA A 96 3.44 -5.18 -9.16
N ILE A 97 4.10 -6.23 -8.65
CA ILE A 97 4.27 -6.41 -7.20
C ILE A 97 5.10 -5.28 -6.60
N MET A 98 6.24 -4.95 -7.22
CA MET A 98 7.10 -3.86 -6.76
C MET A 98 6.33 -2.53 -6.76
N GLY A 99 5.59 -2.21 -7.82
CA GLY A 99 4.77 -1.00 -7.88
C GLY A 99 3.75 -0.92 -6.73
N VAL A 100 3.07 -2.02 -6.41
CA VAL A 100 2.13 -2.07 -5.27
C VAL A 100 2.86 -1.85 -3.94
N LEU A 101 3.96 -2.58 -3.70
CA LEU A 101 4.73 -2.46 -2.45
C LEU A 101 5.33 -1.06 -2.26
N MET A 102 5.83 -0.44 -3.32
CA MET A 102 6.41 0.91 -3.30
C MET A 102 5.37 1.99 -3.01
N LEU A 103 4.14 1.82 -3.48
CA LEU A 103 3.08 2.81 -3.34
C LEU A 103 2.25 2.63 -2.07
N ARG A 104 2.21 1.41 -1.51
CA ARG A 104 1.30 1.04 -0.41
C ARG A 104 1.98 0.34 0.76
N GLY A 105 3.32 0.27 0.77
CA GLY A 105 4.09 -0.37 1.83
C GLY A 105 3.89 -1.88 1.90
N ALA A 106 3.94 -2.44 3.11
CA ALA A 106 3.86 -3.89 3.31
C ALA A 106 2.45 -4.43 3.01
N GLN A 107 2.32 -5.53 2.27
CA GLN A 107 1.03 -6.07 1.80
C GLN A 107 0.97 -7.60 1.93
N THR A 108 -0.23 -8.16 2.10
CA THR A 108 -0.46 -9.61 1.97
C THR A 108 -0.53 -10.03 0.49
N PRO A 109 -0.35 -11.31 0.15
CA PRO A 109 -0.54 -11.79 -1.22
C PRO A 109 -1.94 -11.49 -1.79
N GLY A 110 -2.99 -11.60 -0.97
CA GLY A 110 -4.36 -11.26 -1.37
C GLY A 110 -4.55 -9.78 -1.65
N GLU A 111 -3.93 -8.90 -0.86
CA GLU A 111 -3.93 -7.46 -1.13
C GLU A 111 -3.18 -7.16 -2.43
N ILE A 112 -2.02 -7.75 -2.65
CA ILE A 112 -1.23 -7.56 -3.88
C ILE A 112 -2.05 -7.96 -5.10
N ARG A 113 -2.66 -9.16 -5.10
CA ARG A 113 -3.49 -9.65 -6.20
C ARG A 113 -4.64 -8.70 -6.53
N SER A 114 -5.36 -8.23 -5.51
CA SER A 114 -6.52 -7.34 -5.72
C SER A 114 -6.11 -5.93 -6.19
N ARG A 115 -4.94 -5.44 -5.78
CA ARG A 115 -4.45 -4.09 -6.07
C ARG A 115 -3.62 -4.01 -7.36
N SER A 116 -3.13 -5.12 -7.88
CA SER A 116 -2.30 -5.17 -9.08
C SER A 116 -3.09 -5.30 -10.38
N GLY A 117 -4.41 -5.51 -10.37
CA GLY A 117 -5.17 -5.93 -11.56
C GLY A 117 -5.04 -5.04 -12.80
N ARG A 118 -4.77 -3.73 -12.65
CA ARG A 118 -4.49 -2.82 -13.79
C ARG A 118 -3.03 -2.80 -14.25
N LEU A 119 -2.11 -3.35 -13.45
CA LEU A 119 -0.68 -3.48 -13.75
C LEU A 119 -0.39 -4.85 -14.38
N TYR A 120 -0.92 -5.90 -13.76
CA TYR A 120 -0.80 -7.29 -14.17
C TYR A 120 -1.90 -8.12 -13.48
N GLU A 121 -2.59 -8.94 -14.25
CA GLU A 121 -3.67 -9.81 -13.77
C GLU A 121 -3.11 -11.18 -13.38
N PHE A 122 -2.99 -11.42 -12.07
CA PHE A 122 -2.56 -12.72 -11.56
C PHE A 122 -3.71 -13.74 -11.60
N SER A 123 -3.43 -14.89 -12.19
CA SER A 123 -4.35 -16.04 -12.31
C SER A 123 -4.78 -16.58 -10.94
N SER A 124 -3.89 -16.56 -9.95
CA SER A 124 -4.08 -17.24 -8.67
C SER A 124 -3.27 -16.58 -7.54
N LEU A 125 -3.54 -16.95 -6.28
CA LEU A 125 -2.73 -16.49 -5.15
C LEU A 125 -1.35 -17.17 -5.16
N GLU A 126 -1.29 -18.41 -5.63
CA GLU A 126 -0.09 -19.20 -5.80
C GLU A 126 0.88 -18.54 -6.79
N GLU A 127 0.38 -17.94 -7.87
CA GLU A 127 1.20 -17.15 -8.80
C GLU A 127 1.83 -15.94 -8.08
N VAL A 128 1.06 -15.21 -7.27
CA VAL A 128 1.57 -14.06 -6.52
C VAL A 128 2.67 -14.49 -5.54
N GLU A 129 2.44 -15.56 -4.77
CA GLU A 129 3.44 -16.07 -3.83
C GLU A 129 4.71 -16.55 -4.54
N SER A 130 4.58 -17.21 -5.70
CA SER A 130 5.70 -17.63 -6.53
C SER A 130 6.54 -16.45 -7.02
N VAL A 131 5.90 -15.39 -7.52
CA VAL A 131 6.59 -14.17 -7.99
C VAL A 131 7.23 -13.41 -6.83
N ILE A 132 6.59 -13.35 -5.66
CA ILE A 132 7.20 -12.79 -4.45
C ILE A 132 8.43 -13.61 -4.04
N HIS A 133 8.35 -14.94 -4.09
CA HIS A 133 9.47 -15.81 -3.76
C HIS A 133 10.65 -15.59 -4.73
N GLN A 134 10.37 -15.37 -6.02
CA GLN A 134 11.39 -14.99 -7.00
C GLN A 134 12.08 -13.67 -6.60
N LEU A 135 11.31 -12.64 -6.22
CA LEU A 135 11.86 -11.34 -5.76
C LEU A 135 12.71 -11.44 -4.49
N ILE A 136 12.35 -12.34 -3.57
CA ILE A 136 13.10 -12.62 -2.33
C ILE A 136 14.38 -13.41 -2.65
N SER A 137 14.34 -14.34 -3.60
CA SER A 137 15.43 -15.28 -3.90
C SER A 137 16.50 -14.73 -4.85
N ARG A 138 16.40 -13.46 -5.25
CA ARG A 138 17.39 -12.80 -6.12
C ARG A 138 18.73 -12.68 -5.40
N VAL A 139 19.82 -12.58 -6.17
CA VAL A 139 21.18 -12.33 -5.62
C VAL A 139 21.18 -11.06 -4.76
N GLU A 140 20.51 -10.01 -5.23
CA GLU A 140 20.14 -8.84 -4.43
C GLU A 140 18.61 -8.89 -4.21
N PRO A 141 18.13 -9.33 -3.02
CA PRO A 141 16.70 -9.41 -2.72
C PRO A 141 16.01 -8.05 -2.83
N LEU A 142 14.86 -8.02 -3.51
CA LEU A 142 14.07 -6.80 -3.67
C LEU A 142 12.86 -6.73 -2.73
N ALA A 143 12.47 -7.88 -2.18
CA ALA A 143 11.38 -8.01 -1.24
C ALA A 143 11.79 -8.89 -0.05
N VAL A 144 11.04 -8.78 1.05
CA VAL A 144 11.22 -9.58 2.25
C VAL A 144 9.86 -9.99 2.82
N LYS A 145 9.80 -11.19 3.41
CA LYS A 145 8.67 -11.63 4.22
C LYS A 145 8.82 -11.10 5.64
N LEU A 146 7.85 -10.34 6.11
CA LEU A 146 7.83 -9.82 7.48
C LEU A 146 7.36 -10.92 8.47
N PRO A 147 7.78 -10.84 9.75
CA PRO A 147 7.28 -11.73 10.79
C PRO A 147 5.74 -11.68 10.86
N ARG A 148 5.11 -12.85 11.03
CA ARG A 148 3.65 -12.93 11.13
C ARG A 148 3.18 -12.33 12.44
N GLN A 149 2.17 -11.48 12.38
CA GLN A 149 1.40 -11.10 13.57
C GLN A 149 0.43 -12.23 13.91
N PRO A 150 0.20 -12.55 15.19
CA PRO A 150 -0.76 -13.59 15.60
C PRO A 150 -2.14 -13.37 14.95
N GLY A 151 -2.68 -14.40 14.30
CA GLY A 151 -3.99 -14.34 13.63
C GLY A 151 -4.04 -13.53 12.32
N ARG A 152 -2.89 -13.13 11.75
CA ARG A 152 -2.81 -12.42 10.47
C ARG A 152 -1.94 -13.15 9.45
N ASP A 153 -2.27 -12.95 8.18
CA ASP A 153 -1.45 -13.45 7.07
C ASP A 153 -0.10 -12.75 7.01
N ALA A 154 0.89 -13.44 6.45
CA ALA A 154 2.22 -12.88 6.27
C ALA A 154 2.16 -11.68 5.30
N ARG A 155 2.85 -10.60 5.66
CA ARG A 155 3.01 -9.43 4.80
C ARG A 155 4.40 -9.42 4.19
N TYR A 156 4.50 -8.83 3.01
CA TYR A 156 5.72 -8.66 2.27
C TYR A 156 5.99 -7.18 2.06
N ALA A 157 7.24 -6.77 2.12
CA ALA A 157 7.68 -5.40 1.92
C ALA A 157 8.86 -5.34 0.95
N HIS A 158 9.06 -4.22 0.27
CA HIS A 158 10.25 -4.03 -0.56
C HIS A 158 11.48 -3.70 0.30
N LEU A 159 12.67 -3.90 -0.27
CA LEU A 159 13.96 -3.58 0.37
C LEU A 159 14.66 -2.34 -0.21
N LEU A 160 13.98 -1.59 -1.08
CA LEU A 160 14.55 -0.42 -1.76
C LEU A 160 15.04 0.69 -0.81
N SER A 161 14.31 0.93 0.29
CA SER A 161 14.67 1.90 1.34
C SER A 161 15.41 1.27 2.53
N GLY A 162 15.89 0.02 2.37
CA GLY A 162 16.48 -0.77 3.46
C GLY A 162 15.50 -1.73 4.08
N MET A 163 15.89 -2.36 5.20
CA MET A 163 14.96 -3.20 5.96
C MET A 163 13.88 -2.32 6.59
N PRO A 164 12.58 -2.59 6.32
CA PRO A 164 11.52 -1.83 6.95
C PRO A 164 11.58 -2.02 8.47
N GLU A 165 11.45 -0.92 9.22
CA GLU A 165 11.30 -0.98 10.66
C GLU A 165 10.03 -1.77 10.99
N ILE A 166 10.23 -2.96 11.55
CA ILE A 166 9.14 -3.76 12.10
C ILE A 166 8.73 -3.04 13.37
N LYS A 167 7.78 -2.11 13.25
CA LYS A 167 7.01 -1.68 14.40
C LYS A 167 6.26 -2.91 14.86
N GLU A 168 6.82 -3.62 15.83
CA GLU A 168 6.08 -4.56 16.66
C GLU A 168 4.89 -3.78 17.17
N THR A 169 3.76 -3.91 16.48
CA THR A 169 2.49 -3.63 17.11
C THR A 169 2.47 -4.69 18.18
N PRO A 170 2.54 -4.34 19.48
CA PRO A 170 2.34 -5.34 20.52
C PRO A 170 1.09 -6.10 20.11
N PRO A 171 1.08 -7.45 20.21
CA PRO A 171 -0.10 -8.21 19.87
C PRO A 171 -1.23 -7.46 20.53
N ALA A 172 -2.24 -7.03 19.75
CA ALA A 172 -3.45 -6.52 20.34
C ALA A 172 -3.80 -7.59 21.34
N GLU A 173 -3.63 -7.27 22.63
CA GLU A 173 -4.08 -8.16 23.67
C GLU A 173 -5.49 -8.44 23.20
N LYS A 174 -5.79 -9.72 22.97
CA LYS A 174 -7.17 -10.11 23.11
C LYS A 174 -7.41 -9.78 24.58
N GLU A 175 -7.75 -8.52 24.86
CA GLU A 175 -8.47 -8.17 26.05
C GLU A 175 -9.54 -9.25 26.06
N ASP A 176 -9.52 -10.01 27.12
CA ASP A 176 -10.50 -11.01 27.44
C ASP A 176 -11.80 -10.20 27.64
N SER A 177 -12.37 -9.67 26.56
CA SER A 177 -13.58 -8.88 26.57
C SER A 177 -14.77 -9.81 26.73
N GLN A 178 -14.58 -11.13 26.75
CA GLN A 178 -15.64 -12.11 27.01
C GLN A 178 -16.24 -11.90 28.41
N PRO A 179 -15.47 -11.85 29.52
CA PRO A 179 -16.04 -11.55 30.83
C PRO A 179 -16.70 -10.16 30.91
N ASP A 180 -16.14 -9.11 30.30
CA ASP A 180 -16.75 -7.77 30.32
C ASP A 180 -18.01 -7.67 29.43
N LEU A 181 -18.03 -8.30 28.25
CA LEU A 181 -19.25 -8.39 27.43
C LEU A 181 -20.33 -9.21 28.11
N ILE A 182 -19.98 -10.33 28.76
CA ILE A 182 -20.96 -11.15 29.50
C ILE A 182 -21.57 -10.32 30.62
N ARG A 183 -20.75 -9.57 31.36
CA ARG A 183 -21.20 -8.69 32.44
C ARG A 183 -22.10 -7.55 31.93
N GLN A 184 -21.75 -6.94 30.79
CA GLN A 184 -22.60 -5.94 30.14
C GLN A 184 -23.92 -6.52 29.63
N ILE A 185 -23.91 -7.74 29.09
CA ILE A 185 -25.13 -8.43 28.64
C ILE A 185 -26.05 -8.75 29.83
N GLU A 186 -25.49 -9.19 30.96
CA GLU A 186 -26.27 -9.43 32.19
C GLU A 186 -26.87 -8.14 32.73
N GLN A 187 -26.10 -7.06 32.75
CA GLN A 187 -26.57 -5.75 33.19
C GLN A 187 -27.68 -5.20 32.29
N LEU A 188 -27.50 -5.26 30.98
CA LEU A 188 -28.53 -4.84 30.00
C LEU A 188 -29.80 -5.69 30.08
N ARG A 189 -29.70 -6.99 30.39
CA ARG A 189 -30.87 -7.85 30.61
C ARG A 189 -31.64 -7.43 31.85
N HIS A 190 -30.95 -7.10 32.93
CA HIS A 190 -31.59 -6.65 34.16
C HIS A 190 -32.32 -5.32 33.95
N GLU A 191 -31.68 -4.34 33.30
CA GLU A 191 -32.29 -3.05 32.96
C GLU A 191 -33.52 -3.22 32.05
N LEU A 192 -33.47 -4.16 31.09
CA LEU A 192 -34.60 -4.45 30.21
C LEU A 192 -35.79 -5.06 30.97
N ASP A 193 -35.54 -5.92 31.95
CA ASP A 193 -36.59 -6.54 32.74
C ASP A 193 -37.22 -5.54 33.72
N GLU A 194 -36.43 -4.68 34.35
CA GLU A 194 -36.95 -3.55 35.15
C GLU A 194 -37.81 -2.60 34.29
N LEU A 195 -37.36 -2.27 33.08
CA LEU A 195 -38.11 -1.40 32.18
C LEU A 195 -39.43 -2.04 31.74
N LYS A 196 -39.46 -3.36 31.53
CA LYS A 196 -40.71 -4.09 31.22
C LYS A 196 -41.69 -4.07 32.38
N GLU A 197 -41.22 -4.22 33.62
CA GLU A 197 -42.08 -4.16 34.81
C GLU A 197 -42.66 -2.75 34.98
N GLN A 198 -41.83 -1.71 34.88
CA GLN A 198 -42.29 -0.32 34.92
C GLN A 198 -43.28 -0.01 33.79
N PHE A 199 -43.06 -0.54 32.59
CA PHE A 199 -43.99 -0.37 31.47
C PHE A 199 -45.31 -1.12 31.71
N ALA A 200 -45.28 -2.30 32.32
CA ALA A 200 -46.48 -3.05 32.68
C ALA A 200 -47.30 -2.35 33.78
N GLU A 201 -46.63 -1.77 34.77
CA GLU A 201 -47.28 -0.95 35.80
C GLU A 201 -47.86 0.35 35.23
N PHE A 202 -47.09 1.05 34.39
CA PHE A 202 -47.56 2.24 33.69
C PHE A 202 -48.80 1.92 32.85
N ARG A 203 -48.78 0.83 32.08
CA ARG A 203 -49.93 0.41 31.26
C ARG A 203 -51.18 0.13 32.09
N LYS A 204 -51.05 -0.49 33.28
CA LYS A 204 -52.17 -0.71 34.19
C LYS A 204 -52.80 0.60 34.72
N GLN A 205 -52.01 1.67 34.86
CA GLN A 205 -52.52 2.98 35.25
C GLN A 205 -53.34 3.68 34.16
N PHE A 206 -53.19 3.29 32.89
CA PHE A 206 -53.95 3.83 31.75
C PHE A 206 -55.11 2.93 31.29
N GLU A 207 -55.25 1.72 31.86
CA GLU A 207 -56.36 0.78 31.60
C GLU A 207 -57.42 0.77 32.74
N SER A 208 -57.37 1.72 33.69
CA SER A 208 -58.44 2.01 34.68
C SER A 208 -59.20 3.29 34.36
#